data_AF-A0A7C1KJ93-F1
#
_entry.id   AF-A0A7C1KJ93-F1
#
_cell.length_a   1.000
_cell.length_b   1.000
_cell.length_c   1.000
_cell.angle_alpha   90.00
_cell.angle_beta   90.00
_cell.angle_gamma   90.00
#
_symmetry.space_group_name_H-M   'P 1'
#
loop_
_entity.id
_entity.type
_entity.pdbx_description
1 polymer ?
#
loop_
_entity_poly.entity_id
_entity_poly.type
_entity_poly.pdbx_seq_one_letter_code
_entity_poly.pdbx_strand_id
1 'polypeptide(L)'
;MVKPAGTGGGAPLPDRPFTSRCRSIAVDSRIWDLCRQDRRYAYEAYEFVCAAVSFTQQKLERHRDQSRERHISGKELLEGLVDFAVEQFGLLASLVLRRWGVHSTDDVGCIVYQLIDLGILSRSERDRPEDFHAVFDLHQRLQEQIAVLWRTTDFSRRGEKV
;
A
#
# COMPACT_ATOMS: atom_id res chain seq x y z
N MET A 1 50.77 -8.87 29.36
CA MET A 1 50.39 -9.34 28.01
C MET A 1 48.94 -8.93 27.77
N VAL A 2 48.70 -7.72 27.24
CA VAL A 2 47.34 -7.16 27.08
C VAL A 2 47.18 -6.74 25.62
N LYS A 3 46.24 -7.36 24.92
CA LYS A 3 45.94 -7.12 23.48
C LYS A 3 45.41 -5.69 23.27
N PRO A 4 45.75 -5.01 22.14
CA PRO A 4 45.13 -3.74 21.80
C PRO A 4 43.85 -3.92 20.96
N ALA A 5 42.92 -3.00 21.22
CA ALA A 5 41.89 -2.41 20.36
C ALA A 5 41.33 -3.27 19.19
N GLY A 6 40.16 -3.85 19.43
CA GLY A 6 39.26 -4.29 18.36
C GLY A 6 38.48 -3.12 17.79
N THR A 7 38.71 -2.87 16.51
CA THR A 7 38.06 -1.90 15.63
C THR A 7 36.54 -2.04 15.69
N GLY A 8 35.85 -1.05 16.27
CA GLY A 8 34.39 -0.96 16.24
C GLY A 8 33.92 -0.56 14.85
N GLY A 9 33.71 -1.55 13.98
CA GLY A 9 33.00 -1.36 12.71
C GLY A 9 31.58 -0.89 13.02
N GLY A 10 31.33 0.41 12.82
CA GLY A 10 29.99 0.98 12.86
C GLY A 10 29.14 0.24 11.85
N ALA A 11 28.17 -0.52 12.35
CA ALA A 11 27.17 -1.12 11.49
C ALA A 11 26.49 0.00 10.70
N PRO A 12 26.47 -0.05 9.36
CA PRO A 12 25.75 0.93 8.58
C PRO A 12 24.28 0.86 9.00
N LEU A 13 23.69 2.03 9.24
CA LEU A 13 22.24 2.18 9.35
C LEU A 13 21.59 1.36 8.23
N PRO A 14 20.50 0.62 8.46
CA PRO A 14 19.75 0.07 7.35
C PRO A 14 19.32 1.27 6.50
N ASP A 15 19.84 1.35 5.28
CA ASP A 15 19.33 2.21 4.24
C ASP A 15 17.84 1.92 4.16
N ARG A 16 17.02 2.78 4.78
CA ARG A 16 15.61 2.86 4.44
C ARG A 16 15.61 3.70 3.18
N PRO A 17 15.46 3.12 1.99
CA PRO A 17 15.34 3.93 0.80
C PRO A 17 14.02 4.68 0.92
N PHE A 18 14.07 5.93 1.40
CA PHE A 18 13.05 6.91 1.08
C PHE A 18 13.02 7.18 -0.43
N THR A 19 14.04 6.67 -1.14
CA THR A 19 14.14 6.56 -2.59
C THR A 19 13.80 5.14 -3.05
N SER A 20 12.62 4.64 -2.68
CA SER A 20 12.00 3.57 -3.48
C SER A 20 11.79 4.12 -4.87
N ARG A 21 12.78 3.83 -5.73
CA ARG A 21 12.74 3.79 -7.19
C ARG A 21 11.71 4.80 -7.73
N CYS A 22 12.16 5.98 -8.16
CA CYS A 22 11.46 6.71 -9.21
C CYS A 22 11.37 5.76 -10.40
N ARG A 23 10.37 4.87 -10.39
CA ARG A 23 9.94 4.14 -11.55
C ARG A 23 9.61 5.28 -12.50
N SER A 24 10.33 5.35 -13.61
CA SER A 24 9.98 6.21 -14.74
C SER A 24 8.46 6.26 -14.78
N ILE A 25 7.87 7.43 -14.50
CA ILE A 25 6.42 7.61 -14.52
C ILE A 25 6.06 7.49 -15.99
N ALA A 26 5.89 6.26 -16.45
CA ALA A 26 5.29 5.98 -17.72
C ALA A 26 3.81 6.28 -17.49
N VAL A 27 3.44 7.55 -17.72
CA VAL A 27 2.05 7.98 -17.62
C VAL A 27 1.26 7.10 -18.58
N ASP A 28 0.48 6.16 -18.04
CA ASP A 28 -0.36 5.32 -18.88
C ASP A 28 -1.45 6.21 -19.50
N SER A 29 -1.40 6.36 -20.83
CA SER A 29 -2.32 7.21 -21.60
C SER A 29 -3.79 6.86 -21.32
N ARG A 30 -4.08 5.58 -21.01
CA ARG A 30 -5.44 5.12 -20.74
C ARG A 30 -5.99 5.70 -19.44
N ILE A 31 -5.16 5.76 -18.39
CA ILE A 31 -5.54 6.36 -17.11
C ILE A 31 -5.68 7.87 -17.27
N TRP A 32 -4.80 8.51 -18.04
CA TRP A 32 -4.89 9.94 -18.32
C TRP A 32 -6.20 10.32 -19.02
N ASP A 33 -6.61 9.53 -20.02
CA ASP A 33 -7.88 9.74 -20.73
C ASP A 33 -9.09 9.52 -19.81
N LEU A 34 -9.03 8.52 -18.91
CA LEU A 34 -10.05 8.31 -17.90
C LEU A 34 -10.15 9.50 -16.94
N CYS A 35 -9.04 10.00 -16.38
CA CYS A 35 -9.03 11.19 -15.52
C CYS A 35 -9.61 12.43 -16.20
N ARG A 36 -9.53 12.50 -17.54
CA ARG A 36 -10.11 13.59 -18.32
C ARG A 36 -11.64 13.47 -18.46
N GLN A 37 -12.16 12.25 -18.47
CA GLN A 37 -13.59 11.94 -18.55
C GLN A 37 -14.26 11.94 -17.16
N ASP A 38 -13.62 11.33 -16.18
CA ASP A 38 -14.05 11.25 -14.78
C ASP A 38 -13.00 11.88 -13.85
N ARG A 39 -13.39 12.97 -13.18
CA ARG A 39 -12.52 13.73 -12.27
C ARG A 39 -12.72 13.37 -10.79
N ARG A 40 -13.45 12.30 -10.48
CA ARG A 40 -13.69 11.88 -9.09
C ARG A 40 -12.41 11.51 -8.35
N TYR A 41 -11.47 10.89 -9.05
CA TYR A 41 -10.21 10.41 -8.47
C TYR A 41 -9.00 11.02 -9.17
N ALA A 42 -7.96 11.33 -8.39
CA ALA A 42 -6.69 11.81 -8.92
C ALA A 42 -5.94 10.69 -9.68
N TYR A 43 -5.07 11.06 -10.62
CA TYR A 43 -4.26 10.12 -11.40
C TYR A 43 -3.47 9.16 -10.50
N GLU A 44 -2.88 9.72 -9.44
CA GLU A 44 -2.09 9.01 -8.46
C GLU A 44 -2.90 7.95 -7.70
N ALA A 45 -4.22 8.10 -7.58
CA ALA A 45 -5.09 7.10 -6.97
C ALA A 45 -5.08 5.79 -7.78
N TYR A 46 -5.16 5.90 -9.10
CA TYR A 46 -5.17 4.75 -10.01
C TYR A 46 -3.83 4.02 -10.00
N GLU A 47 -2.72 4.76 -10.08
CA GLU A 47 -1.38 4.18 -9.96
C GLU A 47 -1.18 3.49 -8.61
N PHE A 48 -1.63 4.15 -7.53
CA PHE A 48 -1.52 3.62 -6.19
C PHE A 48 -2.30 2.31 -6.03
N VAL A 49 -3.52 2.22 -6.58
CA VAL A 49 -4.31 0.98 -6.56
C VAL A 49 -3.61 -0.13 -7.35
N CYS A 50 -3.05 0.14 -8.53
CA CYS A 50 -2.27 -0.87 -9.28
C CYS A 50 -1.07 -1.37 -8.47
N ALA A 51 -0.36 -0.47 -7.79
CA ALA A 51 0.75 -0.82 -6.92
C ALA A 51 0.29 -1.63 -5.70
N ALA A 52 -0.84 -1.26 -5.08
CA ALA A 52 -1.44 -1.97 -3.95
C ALA A 52 -1.87 -3.40 -4.32
N VAL A 53 -2.46 -3.60 -5.51
CA VAL A 53 -2.76 -4.94 -6.05
C VAL A 53 -1.48 -5.77 -6.13
N SER A 54 -0.44 -5.23 -6.77
CA SER A 54 0.85 -5.92 -6.93
C SER A 54 1.50 -6.26 -5.58
N PHE A 55 1.45 -5.32 -4.63
CA PHE A 55 1.93 -5.52 -3.26
C PHE A 55 1.18 -6.65 -2.56
N THR A 56 -0.15 -6.65 -2.68
CA THR A 56 -1.01 -7.65 -2.05
C THR A 56 -0.77 -9.05 -2.66
N GLN A 57 -0.58 -9.14 -3.97
CA GLN A 57 -0.24 -10.40 -4.66
C GLN A 57 1.06 -10.98 -4.09
N GLN A 58 2.10 -10.16 -4.06
CA GLN A 58 3.41 -10.57 -3.54
C GLN A 58 3.34 -10.92 -2.05
N LYS A 59 2.55 -10.20 -1.26
CA LYS A 59 2.36 -10.48 0.16
C LYS A 59 1.68 -11.83 0.36
N LEU A 60 0.61 -12.11 -0.38
CA LEU A 60 -0.11 -13.38 -0.28
C LEU A 60 0.72 -14.58 -0.79
N GLU A 61 1.52 -14.40 -1.85
CA GLU A 61 2.44 -15.42 -2.35
C GLU A 61 3.47 -15.87 -1.31
N ARG A 62 3.90 -14.97 -0.41
CA ARG A 62 4.81 -15.32 0.69
C ARG A 62 4.14 -16.12 1.80
N HIS A 63 2.82 -16.06 1.90
CA HIS A 63 2.04 -16.65 3.01
C HIS A 63 1.18 -17.85 2.59
N ARG A 64 0.94 -18.07 1.30
CA ARG A 64 0.17 -19.22 0.79
C ARG A 64 1.12 -20.26 0.18
N ASP A 65 0.84 -21.55 0.43
CA ASP A 65 1.41 -22.64 -0.36
C ASP A 65 1.08 -22.41 -1.84
N GLN A 66 2.06 -22.68 -2.72
CA GLN A 66 2.09 -22.33 -4.16
C GLN A 66 0.96 -22.93 -5.02
N SER A 67 -0.02 -23.61 -4.41
CA SER A 67 -1.03 -24.45 -5.06
C SER A 67 -2.42 -23.82 -5.16
N ARG A 68 -2.63 -22.59 -4.66
CA ARG A 68 -3.92 -21.88 -4.80
C ARG A 68 -3.82 -20.79 -5.85
N GLU A 69 -4.88 -20.67 -6.65
CA GLU A 69 -5.00 -19.67 -7.71
C GLU A 69 -4.64 -18.25 -7.20
N ARG A 70 -3.94 -17.48 -8.04
CA ARG A 70 -3.38 -16.15 -7.73
C ARG A 70 -4.44 -15.04 -7.71
N HIS A 71 -5.65 -15.37 -7.27
CA HIS A 71 -6.76 -14.43 -7.19
C HIS A 71 -6.81 -13.79 -5.81
N ILE A 72 -6.95 -12.47 -5.80
CA ILE A 72 -7.11 -11.66 -4.58
C ILE A 72 -8.58 -11.31 -4.46
N SER A 73 -9.20 -11.62 -3.33
CA SER A 73 -10.55 -11.15 -3.05
C SER A 73 -10.58 -9.65 -2.77
N GLY A 74 -11.71 -8.97 -3.02
CA GLY A 74 -11.84 -7.53 -2.75
C GLY A 74 -11.44 -7.14 -1.32
N LYS A 75 -11.82 -7.93 -0.33
CA LYS A 75 -11.41 -7.74 1.07
C LYS A 75 -9.89 -7.84 1.28
N GLU A 76 -9.23 -8.82 0.66
CA GLU A 76 -7.77 -8.96 0.76
C GLU A 76 -7.04 -7.80 0.08
N LEU A 77 -7.57 -7.31 -1.03
CA LEU A 77 -7.04 -6.12 -1.69
C LEU A 77 -7.18 -4.89 -0.79
N LEU A 78 -8.32 -4.71 -0.13
CA LEU A 78 -8.55 -3.57 0.78
C LEU A 78 -7.61 -3.60 1.99
N GLU A 79 -7.43 -4.76 2.63
CA GLU A 79 -6.46 -4.90 3.74
C GLU A 79 -5.03 -4.65 3.24
N GLY A 80 -4.66 -5.22 2.10
CA GLY A 80 -3.34 -5.02 1.49
C GLY A 80 -3.11 -3.56 1.06
N LEU A 81 -4.15 -2.85 0.64
CA LEU A 81 -4.11 -1.41 0.33
C LEU A 81 -3.86 -0.58 1.59
N VAL A 82 -4.53 -0.89 2.71
CA VAL A 82 -4.30 -0.22 3.99
C VAL A 82 -2.86 -0.42 4.45
N ASP A 83 -2.37 -1.66 4.39
CA ASP A 83 -0.99 -1.99 4.72
C ASP A 83 0.00 -1.22 3.83
N PHE A 84 -0.23 -1.23 2.53
CA PHE A 84 0.63 -0.53 1.57
C PHE A 84 0.61 0.98 1.80
N ALA A 85 -0.56 1.57 2.07
CA ALA A 85 -0.68 3.00 2.34
C ALA A 85 0.08 3.42 3.59
N VAL A 86 0.00 2.62 4.67
CA VAL A 86 0.76 2.87 5.90
C VAL A 86 2.26 2.65 5.70
N GLU A 87 2.66 1.66 4.91
CA GLU A 87 4.07 1.41 4.59
C GLU A 87 4.69 2.56 3.77
N GLN A 88 3.97 3.10 2.78
CA GLN A 88 4.46 4.17 1.93
C GLN A 88 4.39 5.55 2.58
N PHE A 89 3.30 5.86 3.29
CA PHE A 89 2.99 7.23 3.75
C PHE A 89 2.90 7.38 5.27
N GLY A 90 2.89 6.28 6.02
CA GLY A 90 2.79 6.31 7.49
C GLY A 90 1.59 7.13 7.96
N LEU A 91 1.84 8.12 8.83
CA LEU A 91 0.82 9.02 9.38
C LEU A 91 0.04 9.81 8.31
N LEU A 92 0.65 10.03 7.13
CA LEU A 92 0.04 10.82 6.07
C LEU A 92 -0.90 10.01 5.18
N ALA A 93 -0.96 8.68 5.33
CA ALA A 93 -1.75 7.79 4.49
C ALA A 93 -3.21 8.25 4.34
N SER A 94 -3.86 8.59 5.45
CA SER A 94 -5.25 9.08 5.41
C SER A 94 -5.41 10.43 4.70
N LEU A 95 -4.43 11.34 4.81
CA LEU A 95 -4.49 12.64 4.14
C LEU A 95 -4.30 12.49 2.63
N VAL A 96 -3.32 11.68 2.23
CA VAL A 96 -2.99 11.41 0.83
C VAL A 96 -4.18 10.79 0.10
N LEU A 97 -4.76 9.71 0.65
CA LEU A 97 -5.92 9.04 0.04
C LEU A 97 -7.11 9.98 -0.12
N ARG A 98 -7.44 10.77 0.92
CA ARG A 98 -8.51 11.77 0.82
C ARG A 98 -8.22 12.86 -0.21
N ARG A 99 -6.96 13.29 -0.34
CA ARG A 99 -6.58 14.29 -1.33
C ARG A 99 -6.75 13.77 -2.76
N TRP A 100 -6.65 12.46 -2.94
CA TRP A 100 -6.90 11.79 -4.21
C TRP A 100 -8.38 11.45 -4.47
N GLY A 101 -9.28 11.82 -3.56
CA GLY A 101 -10.72 11.57 -3.68
C GLY A 101 -11.15 10.20 -3.15
N VAL A 102 -10.26 9.45 -2.48
CA VAL A 102 -10.58 8.14 -1.89
C VAL A 102 -10.98 8.32 -0.43
N HIS A 103 -12.27 8.15 -0.15
CA HIS A 103 -12.86 8.35 1.17
C HIS A 103 -13.33 7.04 1.81
N SER A 104 -13.82 6.09 1.03
CA SER A 104 -14.32 4.80 1.52
C SER A 104 -13.76 3.60 0.74
N THR A 105 -14.13 2.40 1.17
CA THR A 105 -13.80 1.16 0.45
C THR A 105 -14.52 1.09 -0.89
N ASP A 106 -15.70 1.70 -1.00
CA ASP A 106 -16.49 1.82 -2.23
C ASP A 106 -15.71 2.59 -3.31
N ASP A 107 -15.02 3.67 -2.92
CA ASP A 107 -14.19 4.45 -3.85
C ASP A 107 -13.05 3.62 -4.43
N VAL A 108 -12.41 2.80 -3.59
CA VAL A 108 -11.39 1.86 -4.04
C VAL A 108 -12.00 0.85 -5.02
N GLY A 109 -13.19 0.33 -4.72
CA GLY A 109 -13.94 -0.55 -5.62
C GLY A 109 -14.19 0.13 -6.97
N CYS A 110 -14.70 1.36 -6.98
CA CYS A 110 -14.93 2.13 -8.21
C CYS A 110 -13.63 2.26 -9.04
N ILE A 111 -12.50 2.60 -8.41
CA ILE A 111 -11.21 2.71 -9.09
C ILE A 111 -10.79 1.36 -9.69
N VAL A 112 -10.89 0.27 -8.92
CA VAL A 112 -10.53 -1.08 -9.38
C VAL A 112 -11.36 -1.48 -10.60
N TYR A 113 -12.67 -1.24 -10.59
CA TYR A 113 -13.55 -1.57 -11.71
C TYR A 113 -13.27 -0.71 -12.95
N GLN A 114 -13.02 0.59 -12.79
CA GLN A 114 -12.60 1.43 -13.91
C GLN A 114 -11.28 0.94 -14.53
N LEU A 115 -10.33 0.48 -13.71
CA LEU A 115 -9.07 -0.11 -14.19
C LEU A 115 -9.27 -1.47 -14.88
N ILE A 116 -10.28 -2.25 -14.48
CA ILE A 116 -10.67 -3.48 -15.17
C ILE A 116 -11.28 -3.16 -16.53
N ASP A 117 -12.16 -2.16 -16.61
CA ASP A 117 -12.80 -1.73 -17.86
C ASP A 117 -11.77 -1.21 -18.88
N LEU A 118 -10.69 -0.60 -18.40
CA LEU A 118 -9.54 -0.18 -19.23
C LEU A 118 -8.58 -1.33 -19.62
N GLY A 119 -8.81 -2.55 -19.13
CA GLY A 119 -7.95 -3.71 -19.34
C GLY A 119 -6.57 -3.59 -18.69
N ILE A 120 -6.44 -2.77 -17.64
CA ILE A 120 -5.20 -2.62 -16.87
C ILE A 120 -5.12 -3.69 -15.78
N LEU A 121 -6.26 -3.96 -15.14
CA LEU A 121 -6.41 -5.03 -14.15
C LEU A 121 -7.30 -6.15 -14.71
N SER A 122 -7.06 -7.37 -14.24
CA SER A 122 -7.89 -8.53 -14.56
C SER A 122 -8.81 -8.86 -13.39
N ARG A 123 -10.10 -9.05 -13.67
CA ARG A 123 -11.10 -9.56 -12.70
C ARG A 123 -11.16 -11.07 -12.71
N SER A 124 -11.52 -11.68 -11.58
CA SER A 124 -12.06 -13.04 -11.57
C SER A 124 -13.55 -13.05 -11.89
N GLU A 125 -14.08 -14.18 -12.34
CA GLU A 125 -15.51 -14.34 -12.66
C GLU A 125 -16.43 -14.10 -11.45
N ARG A 126 -15.89 -14.31 -10.25
CA ARG A 126 -16.62 -14.17 -8.97
C ARG A 126 -16.57 -12.77 -8.38
N ASP A 127 -15.66 -11.92 -8.84
CA ASP A 127 -15.50 -10.58 -8.26
C ASP A 127 -16.67 -9.69 -8.63
N ARG A 128 -17.19 -9.01 -7.62
CA ARG A 128 -18.35 -8.14 -7.70
C ARG A 128 -18.04 -6.76 -7.12
N PRO A 129 -18.59 -5.67 -7.68
CA PRO A 129 -18.41 -4.34 -7.09
C PRO A 129 -18.87 -4.31 -5.63
N GLU A 130 -19.88 -5.11 -5.31
CA GLU A 130 -20.41 -5.27 -3.96
C GLU A 130 -19.39 -5.83 -2.96
N ASP A 131 -18.33 -6.52 -3.41
CA ASP A 131 -17.27 -7.03 -2.54
C ASP A 131 -16.44 -5.91 -1.89
N PHE A 132 -16.59 -4.67 -2.39
CA PHE A 132 -15.95 -3.47 -1.87
C PHE A 132 -16.90 -2.57 -1.08
N HIS A 133 -18.20 -2.88 -1.08
CA HIS A 133 -19.20 -2.00 -0.50
C HIS A 133 -19.19 -2.06 1.03
N ALA A 134 -18.92 -0.94 1.69
CA ALA A 134 -18.95 -0.78 3.14
C ALA A 134 -18.26 -1.93 3.92
N VAL A 135 -17.14 -2.44 3.42
CA VAL A 135 -16.42 -3.57 4.05
C VAL A 135 -15.90 -3.16 5.43
N PHE A 136 -15.39 -1.93 5.53
CA PHE A 136 -14.96 -1.29 6.76
C PHE A 136 -14.82 0.23 6.57
N ASP A 137 -14.68 0.98 7.66
CA ASP A 137 -14.28 2.39 7.60
C ASP A 137 -12.79 2.50 7.28
N LEU A 138 -12.48 3.01 6.09
CA LEU A 138 -11.10 3.11 5.58
C LEU A 138 -10.23 3.99 6.47
N HIS A 139 -10.77 5.09 6.98
CA HIS A 139 -10.01 6.01 7.82
C HIS A 139 -9.67 5.38 9.16
N GLN A 140 -10.64 4.74 9.81
CA GLN A 140 -10.45 4.03 11.06
C GLN A 140 -9.42 2.91 10.91
N ARG A 141 -9.52 2.09 9.87
CA ARG A 141 -8.56 1.00 9.62
C ARG A 141 -7.13 1.51 9.41
N LEU A 142 -6.95 2.62 8.71
CA LEU A 142 -5.65 3.29 8.58
C LEU A 142 -5.11 3.73 9.94
N GLN A 143 -5.93 4.35 10.79
CA GLN A 143 -5.51 4.79 12.13
C GLN A 143 -5.12 3.61 13.02
N GLU A 144 -5.87 2.52 13.00
CA GLU A 144 -5.56 1.30 13.73
C GLU A 144 -4.22 0.70 13.28
N GLN A 145 -3.99 0.64 11.97
CA GLN A 145 -2.75 0.08 11.41
C GLN A 145 -1.54 0.96 11.68
N ILE A 146 -1.72 2.28 11.60
CA ILE A 146 -0.74 3.25 12.09
C ILE A 146 -0.43 2.96 13.56
N ALA A 147 -1.42 2.90 14.45
CA ALA A 147 -1.19 2.66 15.88
C ALA A 147 -0.41 1.35 16.16
N VAL A 148 -0.61 0.31 15.36
CA VAL A 148 0.21 -0.91 15.40
C VAL A 148 1.67 -0.62 15.04
N LEU A 149 1.91 0.10 13.93
CA LEU A 149 3.26 0.50 13.50
C LEU A 149 4.02 1.27 14.60
N TRP A 150 3.33 2.16 15.31
CA TRP A 150 3.96 2.94 16.39
C TRP A 150 4.26 2.10 17.63
N ARG A 151 3.44 1.08 17.94
CA ARG A 151 3.70 0.14 19.06
C ARG A 151 4.90 -0.77 18.80
N THR A 152 5.11 -1.18 17.55
CA THR A 152 6.29 -1.98 17.18
C THR A 152 7.56 -1.15 17.01
N THR A 153 7.43 0.15 16.71
CA THR A 153 8.58 1.07 16.56
C THR A 153 9.01 1.71 17.88
N ASP A 154 8.68 1.10 19.02
CA ASP A 154 8.93 1.64 20.35
C ASP A 154 10.36 2.21 20.48
N PHE A 155 10.41 3.53 20.66
CA PHE A 155 11.61 4.35 20.85
C PHE A 155 12.30 4.07 22.21
N SER A 156 11.86 3.03 22.93
CA SER A 156 12.34 2.55 24.23
C SER A 156 13.80 2.05 24.31
N ARG A 157 14.68 2.38 23.36
CA ARG A 157 16.13 2.09 23.45
C ARG A 157 17.05 3.31 23.43
N ARG A 158 16.54 4.53 23.65
CA ARG A 158 17.37 5.75 23.73
C ARG A 158 17.33 6.50 25.07
N GLY A 159 16.96 5.82 26.15
CA GLY A 159 16.80 6.44 27.47
C GLY A 159 17.57 5.80 28.62
N GLU A 160 18.59 4.98 28.38
CA GLU A 160 19.40 4.43 29.49
C GLU A 160 20.89 4.49 29.17
N LYS A 161 21.50 5.61 29.59
CA LYS A 161 22.83 5.78 30.19
C LYS A 161 23.25 7.25 30.04
N VAL A 162 23.06 8.02 31.11
CA VAL A 162 23.96 9.12 31.50
C VAL A 162 24.19 9.00 32.99
#